data_AF-A0A2E3C3G3-F1
#
_entry.id   AF-A0A2E3C3G3-F1
#
_cell.length_a   1.000
_cell.length_b   1.000
_cell.length_c   1.000
_cell.angle_alpha   90.00
_cell.angle_beta   90.00
_cell.angle_gamma   90.00
#
_symmetry.space_group_name_H-M   'P 1'
#
loop_
_entity.id
_entity.type
_entity.pdbx_description
1 polymer ?
#
loop_
_entity_poly.entity_id
_entity_poly.type
_entity_poly.pdbx_seq_one_letter_code
_entity_poly.pdbx_strand_id
1 'polypeptide(L)'
;MNVVLGFVHAFLYMLTLALAYAHYAEVNVVVPEWAYYFLGMAVAGVSLLIAIGHVIGGGLMGMTAGGVWDGMRLGITLGLGVALARLWPYCIIVAGVAFITQAPVWHWLLAGFLGMIFFGINFVMKFIWTKVS
;
A
#
# COMPACT_ATOMS: atom_id res chain seq x y z
N MET A 1 4.88 2.44 18.00
CA MET A 1 3.87 2.09 16.97
C MET A 1 2.75 1.33 17.66
N ASN A 2 1.50 1.81 17.61
CA ASN A 2 0.40 1.25 18.40
C ASN A 2 0.17 -0.24 18.08
N VAL A 3 0.11 -1.08 19.12
CA VAL A 3 -0.08 -2.55 19.03
C VAL A 3 -1.29 -2.92 18.16
N VAL A 4 -2.38 -2.15 18.26
CA VAL A 4 -3.60 -2.31 17.46
C VAL A 4 -3.34 -2.17 15.96
N LEU A 5 -2.54 -1.19 15.55
CA LEU A 5 -2.19 -1.02 14.14
C LEU A 5 -1.32 -2.18 13.64
N GLY A 6 -0.44 -2.71 14.50
CA GLY A 6 0.35 -3.90 14.18
C GLY A 6 -0.54 -5.11 13.87
N PHE A 7 -1.57 -5.34 14.69
CA PHE A 7 -2.54 -6.42 14.46
C PHE A 7 -3.33 -6.26 13.16
N VAL A 8 -3.77 -5.04 12.85
CA VAL A 8 -4.48 -4.77 11.59
C VAL A 8 -3.60 -5.08 10.38
N HIS A 9 -2.34 -4.64 10.37
CA HIS A 9 -1.42 -4.94 9.26
C HIS A 9 -1.14 -6.44 9.14
N ALA A 10 -0.89 -7.13 10.27
CA ALA A 10 -0.67 -8.57 10.27
C ALA A 10 -1.89 -9.33 9.70
N PHE A 11 -3.10 -8.94 10.09
CA PHE A 11 -4.33 -9.50 9.55
C PHE A 11 -4.44 -9.29 8.03
N LEU A 12 -4.20 -8.07 7.55
CA LEU A 12 -4.25 -7.78 6.10
C LEU A 12 -3.19 -8.54 5.31
N TYR A 13 -1.99 -8.73 5.86
CA TYR A 13 -0.94 -9.53 5.22
C TYR A 13 -1.31 -11.01 5.14
N MET A 14 -1.84 -11.58 6.23
CA MET A 14 -2.33 -12.97 6.24
C MET A 14 -3.51 -13.16 5.29
N LEU A 15 -4.42 -12.20 5.22
CA LEU A 15 -5.54 -12.21 4.30
C LEU A 15 -5.07 -12.17 2.83
N THR A 16 -4.09 -11.32 2.53
CA THR A 16 -3.46 -11.24 1.20
C THR A 16 -2.78 -12.55 0.82
N LEU A 17 -2.06 -13.16 1.77
CA LEU A 17 -1.43 -14.45 1.57
C LEU A 17 -2.47 -15.53 1.28
N ALA A 18 -3.54 -15.61 2.06
CA ALA A 18 -4.62 -16.59 1.87
C ALA A 18 -5.31 -16.44 0.52
N LEU A 19 -5.62 -15.20 0.12
CA LEU A 19 -6.23 -14.89 -1.17
C LEU A 19 -5.31 -15.22 -2.35
N ALA A 20 -4.01 -14.90 -2.25
CA ALA A 20 -3.03 -15.24 -3.27
C ALA A 20 -2.86 -16.77 -3.39
N TYR A 21 -2.84 -17.50 -2.28
CA TYR A 21 -2.77 -18.96 -2.29
C TYR A 21 -4.01 -19.59 -2.91
N ALA A 22 -5.20 -19.12 -2.53
CA ALA A 22 -6.45 -19.59 -3.15
C ALA A 22 -6.49 -19.32 -4.66
N HIS A 23 -5.90 -18.21 -5.10
CA HIS A 23 -5.87 -17.84 -6.51
C HIS A 23 -4.89 -18.69 -7.34
N TYR A 24 -3.66 -18.93 -6.84
CA TYR A 24 -2.61 -19.58 -7.63
C TYR A 24 -2.40 -21.05 -7.35
N ALA A 25 -2.75 -21.55 -6.17
CA ALA A 25 -2.42 -22.92 -5.77
C ALA A 25 -3.50 -23.95 -6.19
N GLU A 26 -4.60 -23.52 -6.82
CA GLU A 26 -5.78 -24.36 -7.12
C GLU A 26 -6.27 -25.19 -5.92
N VAL A 27 -5.94 -24.76 -4.70
CA VAL A 27 -6.40 -25.43 -3.48
C VAL A 27 -7.84 -25.03 -3.26
N ASN A 28 -8.69 -25.99 -2.87
CA ASN A 28 -10.08 -25.78 -2.44
C ASN A 28 -10.16 -24.99 -1.12
N VAL A 29 -9.44 -23.88 -1.01
CA VAL A 29 -9.63 -22.89 0.05
C VAL A 29 -10.86 -22.10 -0.33
N VAL A 30 -11.97 -22.38 0.35
CA VAL A 30 -13.19 -21.57 0.23
C VAL A 30 -12.91 -20.23 0.87
N VAL A 31 -12.52 -19.25 0.07
CA VAL A 31 -12.37 -17.87 0.54
C VAL A 31 -13.69 -17.15 0.34
N PRO A 32 -14.32 -16.64 1.43
CA PRO A 32 -15.59 -15.96 1.30
C PRO A 32 -15.44 -14.66 0.50
N GLU A 33 -16.39 -14.36 -0.38
CA GLU A 33 -16.31 -13.23 -1.33
C GLU A 33 -16.07 -11.88 -0.64
N TRP A 34 -16.61 -11.68 0.57
CA TRP A 34 -16.41 -10.46 1.35
C TRP A 34 -14.92 -10.17 1.62
N ALA A 35 -14.06 -11.19 1.66
CA ALA A 35 -12.63 -11.04 1.90
C ALA A 35 -11.93 -10.25 0.78
N TYR A 36 -12.33 -10.45 -0.48
CA TYR A 36 -11.79 -9.72 -1.62
C TYR A 36 -12.16 -8.24 -1.55
N TYR A 37 -13.43 -7.94 -1.27
CA TYR A 37 -13.91 -6.58 -1.13
C TYR A 37 -13.30 -5.89 0.09
N PHE A 38 -13.20 -6.59 1.21
CA PHE A 38 -12.61 -6.05 2.43
C PHE A 38 -11.14 -5.71 2.23
N LEU A 39 -10.33 -6.61 1.64
CA LEU A 39 -8.92 -6.35 1.37
C LEU A 39 -8.76 -5.17 0.41
N GLY A 40 -9.54 -5.13 -0.67
CA GLY A 40 -9.51 -4.03 -1.64
C GLY A 40 -9.85 -2.69 -0.98
N MET A 41 -10.92 -2.63 -0.19
CA MET A 41 -11.32 -1.42 0.54
C MET A 41 -10.30 -1.01 1.61
N ALA A 42 -9.74 -1.95 2.35
CA ALA A 42 -8.75 -1.67 3.39
C ALA A 42 -7.43 -1.16 2.80
N VAL A 43 -6.97 -1.71 1.67
CA VAL A 43 -5.71 -1.30 1.04
C VAL A 43 -5.88 -0.02 0.22
N ALA A 44 -6.86 0.01 -0.70
CA ALA A 44 -7.07 1.15 -1.59
C ALA A 44 -7.80 2.31 -0.89
N GLY A 45 -8.81 2.03 -0.06
CA GLY A 45 -9.57 3.04 0.65
C GLY A 45 -8.74 3.79 1.68
N VAL A 46 -7.93 3.09 2.48
CA VAL A 46 -7.01 3.75 3.43
C VAL A 46 -5.97 4.58 2.67
N SER A 47 -5.45 4.07 1.55
CA SER A 47 -4.52 4.81 0.69
C SER A 47 -5.13 6.11 0.16
N LEU A 48 -6.39 6.06 -0.29
CA LEU A 48 -7.14 7.23 -0.74
C LEU A 48 -7.36 8.24 0.39
N LEU A 49 -7.77 7.78 1.58
CA LEU A 49 -7.97 8.66 2.73
C LEU A 49 -6.69 9.36 3.18
N ILE A 50 -5.55 8.65 3.12
CA ILE A 50 -4.24 9.24 3.42
C ILE A 50 -3.88 10.30 2.40
N ALA A 51 -4.10 10.03 1.11
CA ALA A 51 -3.85 11.00 0.06
C ALA A 51 -4.69 12.27 0.29
N ILE A 52 -6.01 12.12 0.50
CA ILE A 52 -6.92 13.24 0.80
C ILE A 52 -6.45 14.02 2.04
N GLY A 53 -6.07 13.34 3.12
CA GLY A 53 -5.56 13.98 4.33
C GLY A 53 -4.32 14.84 4.06
N HIS A 54 -3.40 14.38 3.22
CA HIS A 54 -2.22 15.16 2.83
C HIS A 54 -2.57 16.32 1.88
N VAL A 55 -3.56 16.17 0.99
CA VAL A 55 -4.04 17.29 0.16
C VAL A 55 -4.62 18.40 1.04
N ILE A 56 -5.49 18.04 1.98
CA ILE A 56 -6.12 18.99 2.91
C ILE A 56 -5.04 19.65 3.79
N GLY A 57 -4.15 18.85 4.39
CA GLY A 57 -3.06 19.37 5.21
C GLY A 57 -2.12 20.29 4.42
N GLY A 58 -1.74 19.89 3.21
CA GLY A 58 -0.91 20.69 2.31
C GLY A 58 -1.59 21.99 1.89
N GLY A 59 -2.89 21.97 1.60
CA GLY A 59 -3.67 23.16 1.30
C GLY A 59 -3.75 24.14 2.48
N LEU A 60 -3.97 23.63 3.70
CA LEU A 60 -3.99 24.43 4.92
C LEU A 60 -2.63 25.09 5.20
N MET A 61 -1.53 24.35 5.04
CA MET A 61 -0.18 24.92 5.19
C MET A 61 0.12 25.93 4.07
N GLY A 62 -0.29 25.63 2.83
CA GLY A 62 -0.17 26.55 1.70
C GLY A 62 -0.89 27.88 1.92
N MET A 63 -2.07 27.86 2.57
CA MET A 63 -2.77 29.09 2.97
C MET A 63 -1.92 29.97 3.90
N THR A 64 -1.24 29.35 4.88
CA THR A 64 -0.37 30.10 5.81
C THR A 64 0.91 30.62 5.16
N ALA A 65 1.36 30.01 4.06
CA ALA A 65 2.55 30.39 3.31
C ALA A 65 2.28 31.30 2.10
N GLY A 66 1.02 31.69 1.84
CA GLY A 66 0.63 32.57 0.73
C GLY A 66 0.46 31.86 -0.63
N GLY A 67 0.39 30.52 -0.65
CA GLY A 67 0.29 29.72 -1.88
C GLY A 67 -0.49 28.42 -1.68
N VAL A 68 -1.83 28.50 -1.62
CA VAL A 68 -2.73 27.35 -1.40
C VAL A 68 -2.52 26.25 -2.45
N TRP A 69 -2.43 26.65 -3.72
CA TRP A 69 -2.32 25.73 -4.84
C TRP A 69 -1.01 24.94 -4.82
N ASP A 70 0.10 25.58 -4.48
CA ASP A 70 1.39 24.92 -4.35
C ASP A 70 1.42 24.00 -3.13
N GLY A 71 0.78 24.40 -2.03
CA GLY A 71 0.56 23.54 -0.87
C GLY A 71 -0.27 22.28 -1.18
N MET A 72 -1.35 22.41 -1.95
CA MET A 72 -2.16 21.27 -2.41
C MET A 72 -1.37 20.34 -3.33
N ARG A 73 -0.57 20.88 -4.27
CA ARG A 73 0.30 20.08 -5.16
C ARG A 73 1.33 19.27 -4.39
N LEU A 74 1.98 19.91 -3.41
CA LEU A 74 2.91 19.22 -2.52
C LEU A 74 2.20 18.14 -1.70
N GLY A 75 1.01 18.48 -1.16
CA GLY A 75 0.15 17.56 -0.42
C GLY A 75 -0.26 16.33 -1.24
N ILE A 76 -0.64 16.50 -2.51
CA ILE A 76 -0.95 15.38 -3.42
C ILE A 76 0.27 14.50 -3.63
N THR A 77 1.43 15.10 -3.93
CA THR A 77 2.66 14.35 -4.20
C THR A 77 3.10 13.53 -2.98
N LEU A 78 3.09 14.14 -1.79
CA LEU A 78 3.41 13.45 -0.55
C LEU A 78 2.35 12.40 -0.19
N GLY A 79 1.06 12.73 -0.33
CA GLY A 79 -0.05 11.82 -0.04
C GLY A 79 -0.02 10.56 -0.89
N LEU A 80 0.17 10.73 -2.21
CA LEU A 80 0.33 9.61 -3.15
C LEU A 80 1.61 8.83 -2.86
N GLY A 81 2.72 9.52 -2.56
CA GLY A 81 3.98 8.87 -2.18
C GLY A 81 3.82 7.98 -0.96
N VAL A 82 3.19 8.47 0.11
CA VAL A 82 2.93 7.69 1.35
C VAL A 82 1.95 6.55 1.08
N ALA A 83 0.91 6.76 0.26
CA ALA A 83 -0.06 5.74 -0.09
C ALA A 83 0.59 4.58 -0.86
N LEU A 84 1.33 4.88 -1.93
CA LEU A 84 2.03 3.89 -2.75
C LEU A 84 3.14 3.18 -1.97
N ALA A 85 3.85 3.91 -1.11
CA ALA A 85 4.86 3.35 -0.20
C ALA A 85 4.34 2.27 0.73
N ARG A 86 3.02 2.12 0.92
CA ARG A 86 2.45 1.08 1.80
C ARG A 86 2.07 -0.19 1.05
N LEU A 87 2.10 -0.17 -0.28
CA LEU A 87 1.67 -1.30 -1.11
C LEU A 87 2.74 -2.39 -1.26
N TRP A 88 4.02 -2.05 -1.04
CA TRP A 88 5.13 -2.98 -1.27
C TRP A 88 5.03 -4.34 -0.56
N PRO A 89 4.56 -4.47 0.71
CA PRO A 89 4.51 -5.76 1.38
C PRO A 89 3.50 -6.69 0.69
N TYR A 90 2.37 -6.15 0.26
CA TYR A 90 1.32 -6.88 -0.44
C TYR A 90 1.82 -7.43 -1.77
N CYS A 91 2.53 -6.61 -2.55
CA CYS A 91 3.13 -7.03 -3.82
C CYS A 91 4.19 -8.12 -3.62
N ILE A 92 5.03 -8.03 -2.58
CA ILE A 92 6.02 -9.07 -2.27
C ILE A 92 5.35 -10.37 -1.81
N ILE A 93 4.29 -10.29 -1.00
CA ILE A 93 3.51 -11.48 -0.60
C ILE A 93 2.93 -12.16 -1.84
N VAL A 94 2.30 -11.42 -2.73
CA VAL A 94 1.73 -11.96 -3.98
C VAL A 94 2.83 -12.57 -4.85
N ALA A 95 3.98 -11.91 -5.01
CA ALA A 95 5.11 -12.43 -5.78
C ALA A 95 5.67 -13.72 -5.17
N GLY A 96 5.83 -13.77 -3.85
CA GLY A 96 6.32 -14.94 -3.13
C GLY A 96 5.38 -16.14 -3.27
N VAL A 97 4.07 -15.91 -3.12
CA VAL A 97 3.07 -16.98 -3.32
C VAL A 97 3.08 -17.47 -4.76
N ALA A 98 3.02 -16.56 -5.74
CA ALA A 98 3.06 -16.91 -7.16
C ALA A 98 4.33 -17.71 -7.53
N PHE A 99 5.48 -17.38 -6.93
CA PHE A 99 6.72 -18.14 -7.10
C PHE A 99 6.62 -19.55 -6.50
N ILE A 100 6.13 -19.67 -5.26
CA ILE A 100 6.02 -20.96 -4.55
C ILE A 100 5.02 -21.91 -5.24
N THR A 101 3.90 -21.38 -5.74
CA THR A 101 2.85 -22.17 -6.42
C THR A 101 3.15 -22.41 -7.89
N GLN A 102 4.33 -22.03 -8.39
CA GLN A 102 4.74 -22.17 -9.79
C GLN A 102 3.75 -21.52 -10.79
N ALA A 103 3.15 -20.39 -10.40
CA ALA A 103 2.28 -19.62 -11.27
C ALA A 103 3.05 -19.09 -12.51
N PRO A 104 2.35 -18.67 -13.59
CA PRO A 104 3.00 -18.20 -14.80
C PRO A 104 4.00 -17.08 -14.50
N VAL A 105 5.18 -17.16 -15.14
CA VAL A 105 6.36 -16.36 -14.77
C VAL A 105 6.11 -14.85 -14.68
N TRP A 106 5.21 -14.34 -15.53
CA TRP A 106 4.85 -12.93 -15.52
C TRP A 106 4.19 -12.45 -14.24
N HIS A 107 3.48 -13.30 -13.49
CA HIS A 107 2.79 -12.91 -12.26
C HIS A 107 3.78 -12.58 -11.14
N TRP A 108 4.77 -13.45 -10.90
CA TRP A 108 5.76 -13.20 -9.84
C TRP A 108 6.78 -12.13 -10.24
N LEU A 109 7.13 -12.01 -11.53
CA LEU A 109 7.99 -10.93 -12.01
C LEU A 109 7.32 -9.55 -11.90
N LEU A 110 6.07 -9.42 -12.36
CA LEU A 110 5.34 -8.15 -12.31
C LEU A 110 5.08 -7.72 -10.86
N ALA A 111 4.58 -8.64 -10.03
CA ALA A 111 4.34 -8.36 -8.61
C ALA A 111 5.64 -8.03 -7.87
N GLY A 112 6.73 -8.76 -8.15
CA GLY A 112 8.04 -8.50 -7.57
C GLY A 112 8.59 -7.13 -7.97
N PHE A 113 8.51 -6.79 -9.26
CA PHE A 113 8.96 -5.49 -9.78
C PHE A 113 8.18 -4.32 -9.17
N LEU A 114 6.84 -4.40 -9.14
CA LEU A 114 6.00 -3.40 -8.48
C LEU A 114 6.30 -3.29 -6.98
N GLY A 115 6.51 -4.44 -6.31
CA GLY A 115 6.94 -4.48 -4.92
C GLY A 115 8.23 -3.73 -4.68
N MET A 116 9.23 -3.90 -5.54
CA MET A 116 10.51 -3.17 -5.46
C MET A 116 10.35 -1.67 -5.70
N ILE A 117 9.52 -1.26 -6.67
CA ILE A 117 9.22 0.16 -6.90
C ILE A 117 8.59 0.77 -5.64
N PHE A 118 7.54 0.15 -5.10
CA PHE A 118 6.86 0.66 -3.92
C PHE A 118 7.77 0.65 -2.68
N PHE A 119 8.67 -0.33 -2.57
CA PHE A 119 9.67 -0.35 -1.51
C PHE A 119 10.67 0.81 -1.64
N GLY A 120 11.12 1.11 -2.87
CA GLY A 120 11.95 2.28 -3.15
C GLY A 120 11.24 3.59 -2.78
N ILE A 121 9.97 3.74 -3.15
CA ILE A 121 9.15 4.90 -2.73
C ILE A 121 9.06 4.97 -1.21
N ASN A 122 8.82 3.86 -0.52
CA ASN A 122 8.79 3.81 0.94
C ASN A 122 10.11 4.24 1.58
N PHE A 123 11.24 3.81 1.03
CA PHE A 123 12.55 4.22 1.50
C PHE A 123 12.76 5.73 1.35
N VAL A 124 12.44 6.29 0.18
CA VAL A 124 12.53 7.74 -0.09
C VAL A 124 11.60 8.52 0.83
N MET A 125 10.35 8.09 0.99
CA MET A 125 9.38 8.78 1.84
C MET A 125 9.84 8.76 3.30
N LYS A 126 10.29 7.62 3.83
CA LYS A 126 10.85 7.54 5.18
C LYS A 126 12.05 8.47 5.36
N PHE A 127 12.96 8.50 4.39
CA PHE A 127 14.10 9.40 4.41
C PHE A 127 13.67 10.86 4.48
N ILE A 128 12.72 11.29 3.63
CA ILE A 128 12.17 12.65 3.68
C ILE A 128 11.60 12.94 5.08
N TRP A 129 10.74 12.08 5.62
CA TRP A 129 10.13 12.30 6.94
C TRP A 129 11.15 12.40 8.08
N THR A 130 12.24 11.62 8.04
CA THR A 130 13.34 11.73 9.05
C THR A 130 14.12 13.04 8.98
N LYS A 131 13.97 13.82 7.91
CA LYS A 131 14.63 15.13 7.75
C LYS A 131 13.72 16.30 8.11
N VAL A 132 12.41 16.07 8.25
CA VAL A 132 11.41 17.09 8.59
C VAL A 132 10.84 16.90 10.01
N SER A 133 11.20 15.81 10.68
CA SER A 133 10.91 15.55 12.12
C SER A 133 12.13 15.81 12.98
#